data_AF-A0A543CGV3-F1
#
_entry.id   AF-A0A543CGV3-F1
#
_cell.length_a   1.000
_cell.length_b   1.000
_cell.length_c   1.000
_cell.angle_alpha   90.00
_cell.angle_beta   90.00
_cell.angle_gamma   90.00
#
_symmetry.space_group_name_H-M   'P 1'
#
loop_
_entity.id
_entity.type
_entity.pdbx_description
1 polymer ?
#
loop_
_entity_poly.entity_id
_entity_poly.type
_entity_poly.pdbx_seq_one_letter_code
_entity_poly.pdbx_strand_id
1 'polypeptide(L)'
;MRSPQRLLAALGALGMALVSALPAAAAAPQPRTDEWWFAPWSIEQKVWPVTQGQGVTVALLDGGVNAAMPEIAGAVLPGTDTSGHGTDGRTDLSKYGHSTSMAALIAGQGLGRSRYMGTAPQAKILPVDVTGGAISPDRLATTLAQGIRFAADHGAKVIAMPLGARASSPCPPAVVDAVAYAVKRDVVLVAGAGNTGDTDNDVEFPASCAGVLAVGATDDYSRPWKQTQAHDYVSVAAPGVDMPTIGKSKDYYYAHTNGTSNSTALVAAAVALVRAANPTMSGREVVHRLIATALDVGTPGADAQTGYGIIRISRAMDTSYAVPANSPNPPYERFDQAQNPRTAAPGATAPSGASRNGPGLGPVVVIVVLILAVAVLVVIVAGRLVRRKAQSRRPGGDGPAPAPTGPASTAGPAHAPSQGDPAAPAGFDRSARPTFEPPYEDHPRGE
;
A
#
# COMPACT_ATOMS: atom_id res chain seq x y z
N MET A 1 -16.27 68.90 -72.47
CA MET A 1 -17.07 67.68 -72.25
C MET A 1 -16.12 66.48 -72.19
N ARG A 2 -15.84 65.95 -71.00
CA ARG A 2 -15.06 64.72 -70.79
C ARG A 2 -15.84 63.87 -69.77
N SER A 3 -16.13 62.63 -70.14
CA SER A 3 -16.94 61.68 -69.36
C SER A 3 -16.14 61.07 -68.21
N PRO A 4 -16.77 60.79 -67.05
CA PRO A 4 -16.19 59.93 -66.04
C PRO A 4 -16.80 58.52 -66.16
N GLN A 5 -16.12 57.64 -66.90
CA GLN A 5 -16.19 56.21 -66.65
C GLN A 5 -14.87 55.80 -66.03
N ARG A 6 -14.86 55.51 -64.72
CA ARG A 6 -13.88 54.67 -63.98
C ARG A 6 -14.10 54.88 -62.48
N LEU A 7 -15.01 54.12 -61.89
CA LEU A 7 -15.03 53.86 -60.44
C LEU A 7 -15.90 52.65 -60.15
N LEU A 8 -15.40 51.46 -60.52
CA LEU A 8 -15.98 50.17 -60.17
C LEU A 8 -14.86 49.12 -60.24
N ALA A 9 -13.88 49.21 -59.34
CA ALA A 9 -12.87 48.18 -59.13
C ALA A 9 -12.13 48.41 -57.81
N ALA A 10 -12.79 48.33 -56.65
CA ALA A 10 -12.12 48.17 -55.35
C ALA A 10 -13.11 47.91 -54.20
N LEU A 11 -13.94 46.86 -54.26
CA LEU A 11 -14.79 46.48 -53.10
C LEU A 11 -14.93 44.96 -52.90
N GLY A 12 -14.11 44.15 -53.56
CA GLY A 12 -14.26 42.69 -53.60
C GLY A 12 -13.12 41.87 -53.00
N ALA A 13 -12.36 42.37 -52.01
CA ALA A 13 -11.22 41.63 -51.48
C ALA A 13 -10.94 41.85 -49.97
N LEU A 14 -11.96 41.96 -49.13
CA LEU A 14 -11.79 42.06 -47.68
C LEU A 14 -12.83 41.23 -46.88
N GLY A 15 -13.21 40.07 -47.42
CA GLY A 15 -14.27 39.22 -46.84
C GLY A 15 -13.88 37.79 -46.48
N MET A 16 -12.59 37.41 -46.51
CA MET A 16 -12.16 36.05 -46.19
C MET A 16 -10.78 36.05 -45.50
N ALA A 17 -10.72 36.36 -44.20
CA ALA A 17 -9.62 35.96 -43.32
C ALA A 17 -9.93 36.25 -41.84
N LEU A 18 -11.08 35.79 -41.34
CA LEU A 18 -11.32 35.69 -39.89
C LEU A 18 -11.93 34.32 -39.59
N VAL A 19 -11.23 33.26 -40.00
CA VAL A 19 -11.35 31.98 -39.30
C VAL A 19 -10.55 32.18 -38.03
N SER A 20 -11.23 32.55 -36.94
CA SER A 20 -10.68 32.45 -35.61
C SER A 20 -10.18 31.02 -35.43
N ALA A 21 -8.87 30.86 -35.33
CA ALA A 21 -8.28 29.62 -34.85
C ALA A 21 -8.77 29.45 -33.41
N LEU A 22 -9.86 28.70 -33.23
CA LEU A 22 -10.20 28.18 -31.91
C LEU A 22 -8.94 27.43 -31.44
N PRO A 23 -8.43 27.72 -30.23
CA PRO A 23 -7.32 26.96 -29.71
C PRO A 23 -7.74 25.48 -29.77
N ALA A 24 -6.94 24.67 -30.46
CA ALA A 24 -7.15 23.23 -30.45
C ALA A 24 -7.30 22.83 -28.99
N ALA A 25 -8.47 22.31 -28.61
CA ALA A 25 -8.70 21.86 -27.25
C ALA A 25 -7.55 20.91 -26.91
N ALA A 26 -6.73 21.28 -25.91
CA ALA A 26 -5.61 20.46 -25.51
C ALA A 26 -6.16 19.06 -25.22
N ALA A 27 -5.61 18.04 -25.89
CA ALA A 27 -6.05 16.67 -25.70
C ALA A 27 -6.02 16.35 -24.20
N ALA A 28 -7.09 15.74 -23.69
CA ALA A 28 -7.16 15.35 -22.29
C ALA A 28 -5.94 14.50 -21.93
N PRO A 29 -5.32 14.70 -20.76
CA PRO A 29 -4.19 13.87 -20.34
C PRO A 29 -4.53 12.38 -20.43
N GLN A 30 -3.59 11.58 -20.95
CA GLN A 30 -3.74 10.14 -21.14
C GLN A 30 -2.76 9.40 -20.21
N PRO A 31 -3.08 8.17 -19.79
CA PRO A 31 -2.13 7.34 -19.07
C PRO A 31 -0.91 7.03 -19.93
N ARG A 32 0.19 6.77 -19.26
CA ARG A 32 1.45 6.38 -19.88
C ARG A 32 1.41 4.92 -20.30
N THR A 33 2.21 4.56 -21.29
CA THR A 33 2.27 3.18 -21.81
C THR A 33 2.87 2.17 -20.82
N ASP A 34 3.59 2.64 -19.80
CA ASP A 34 4.13 1.83 -18.71
C ASP A 34 3.19 1.72 -17.50
N GLU A 35 2.12 2.52 -17.43
CA GLU A 35 1.03 2.36 -16.44
C GLU A 35 0.15 1.15 -16.84
N TRP A 36 0.74 -0.03 -16.79
CA TRP A 36 0.29 -1.21 -17.51
C TRP A 36 -1.08 -1.71 -17.09
N TRP A 37 -1.55 -1.40 -15.87
CA TRP A 37 -2.85 -1.85 -15.36
C TRP A 37 -4.04 -1.18 -16.07
N PHE A 38 -3.84 -0.05 -16.75
CA PHE A 38 -4.90 0.65 -17.49
C PHE A 38 -5.56 -0.21 -18.57
N ALA A 39 -4.73 -0.90 -19.36
CA ALA A 39 -5.20 -1.72 -20.47
C ALA A 39 -5.99 -2.97 -20.03
N PRO A 40 -5.49 -3.88 -19.17
CA PRO A 40 -6.22 -5.07 -18.76
C PRO A 40 -7.49 -4.75 -17.96
N TRP A 41 -7.56 -3.60 -17.30
CA TRP A 41 -8.77 -3.13 -16.62
C TRP A 41 -9.71 -2.32 -17.52
N SER A 42 -9.31 -2.04 -18.76
CA SER A 42 -10.04 -1.21 -19.73
C SER A 42 -10.48 0.12 -19.12
N ILE A 43 -9.61 0.78 -18.35
CA ILE A 43 -9.97 1.97 -17.57
C ILE A 43 -10.47 3.08 -18.49
N GLU A 44 -9.73 3.38 -19.56
CA GLU A 44 -10.06 4.44 -20.51
C GLU A 44 -11.33 4.13 -21.32
N GLN A 45 -11.56 2.85 -21.64
CA GLN A 45 -12.64 2.45 -22.56
C GLN A 45 -13.95 2.10 -21.85
N LYS A 46 -13.90 1.59 -20.61
CA LYS A 46 -15.07 1.06 -19.88
C LYS A 46 -15.35 1.74 -18.55
N VAL A 47 -14.36 2.38 -17.92
CA VAL A 47 -14.52 2.97 -16.59
C VAL A 47 -14.71 4.49 -16.67
N TRP A 48 -13.74 5.19 -17.25
CA TRP A 48 -13.75 6.66 -17.34
C TRP A 48 -14.89 7.28 -18.16
N PRO A 49 -15.46 6.62 -19.18
CA PRO A 49 -16.68 7.12 -19.81
C PRO A 49 -17.89 7.18 -18.87
N VAL A 50 -17.88 6.40 -17.78
CA VAL A 50 -18.93 6.42 -16.75
C VAL A 50 -18.59 7.46 -15.68
N THR A 51 -17.38 7.41 -15.12
CA THR A 51 -16.91 8.34 -14.08
C THR A 51 -15.39 8.30 -13.93
N GLN A 52 -14.82 9.38 -13.42
CA GLN A 52 -13.40 9.47 -13.04
C GLN A 52 -13.22 9.64 -11.52
N GLY A 53 -14.26 9.37 -10.72
CA GLY A 53 -14.23 9.44 -9.25
C GLY A 53 -14.71 10.78 -8.66
N GLN A 54 -15.40 11.60 -9.45
CA GLN A 54 -15.91 12.90 -9.02
C GLN A 54 -16.76 12.80 -7.75
N GLY A 55 -16.57 13.74 -6.82
CA GLY A 55 -17.38 13.84 -5.61
C GLY A 55 -17.05 12.81 -4.53
N VAL A 56 -16.05 11.94 -4.76
CA VAL A 56 -15.59 10.98 -3.75
C VAL A 56 -14.27 11.42 -3.14
N THR A 57 -14.25 11.43 -1.81
CA THR A 57 -13.04 11.67 -1.02
C THR A 57 -12.47 10.35 -0.53
N VAL A 58 -11.20 10.10 -0.88
CA VAL A 58 -10.38 8.99 -0.39
C VAL A 58 -9.44 9.53 0.67
N ALA A 59 -9.62 9.12 1.93
CA ALA A 59 -8.63 9.39 2.95
C ALA A 59 -7.44 8.46 2.78
N LEU A 60 -6.23 9.02 2.80
CA LEU A 60 -4.99 8.28 2.68
C LEU A 60 -4.22 8.40 4.00
N LEU A 61 -4.22 7.32 4.78
CA LEU A 61 -3.58 7.23 6.09
C LEU A 61 -2.20 6.61 5.92
N ASP A 62 -1.15 7.45 5.96
CA ASP A 62 0.24 7.05 5.75
C ASP A 62 1.22 8.09 6.35
N GLY A 63 2.34 8.43 5.72
CA GLY A 63 3.34 9.42 6.16
C GLY A 63 3.16 10.84 5.60
N GLY A 64 1.92 11.20 5.25
CA GLY A 64 1.56 12.49 4.65
C GLY A 64 1.87 12.59 3.15
N VAL A 65 1.17 13.46 2.42
CA VAL A 65 1.25 13.58 0.95
C VAL A 65 1.86 14.91 0.57
N ASN A 66 2.88 14.95 -0.30
CA ASN A 66 3.38 16.23 -0.81
C ASN A 66 2.39 16.87 -1.80
N ALA A 67 1.53 17.75 -1.29
CA ALA A 67 0.51 18.43 -2.09
C ALA A 67 1.07 19.44 -3.11
N ALA A 68 2.37 19.76 -3.04
CA ALA A 68 3.03 20.66 -4.01
C ALA A 68 3.45 19.94 -5.31
N MET A 69 3.23 18.62 -5.40
CA MET A 69 3.48 17.85 -6.61
C MET A 69 2.51 18.25 -7.73
N PRO A 70 3.01 18.65 -8.91
CA PRO A 70 2.16 19.01 -10.06
C PRO A 70 1.16 17.92 -10.45
N GLU A 71 1.57 16.66 -10.38
CA GLU A 71 0.81 15.47 -10.75
C GLU A 71 -0.50 15.31 -9.97
N ILE A 72 -0.56 15.80 -8.73
CA ILE A 72 -1.73 15.72 -7.83
C ILE A 72 -2.19 17.11 -7.38
N ALA A 73 -1.77 18.16 -8.11
CA ALA A 73 -2.11 19.54 -7.77
C ALA A 73 -3.63 19.74 -7.79
N GLY A 74 -4.20 20.18 -6.68
CA GLY A 74 -5.65 20.38 -6.56
C GLY A 74 -6.47 19.10 -6.34
N ALA A 75 -5.84 17.91 -6.30
CA ALA A 75 -6.47 16.68 -5.84
C ALA A 75 -6.39 16.51 -4.31
N VAL A 76 -5.36 17.08 -3.68
CA VAL A 76 -5.10 16.93 -2.23
C VAL A 76 -5.81 18.02 -1.42
N LEU A 77 -6.66 17.59 -0.47
CA LEU A 77 -7.39 18.43 0.47
C LEU A 77 -6.52 18.80 1.69
N PRO A 78 -6.93 19.81 2.49
CA PRO A 78 -6.42 19.98 3.84
C PRO A 78 -6.69 18.73 4.68
N GLY A 79 -5.66 18.22 5.34
CA GLY A 79 -5.71 16.99 6.11
C GLY A 79 -5.40 17.19 7.59
N THR A 80 -4.80 16.19 8.21
CA THR A 80 -4.33 16.26 9.59
C THR A 80 -3.08 15.42 9.82
N ASP A 81 -2.47 15.61 10.99
CA ASP A 81 -1.37 14.82 11.51
C ASP A 81 -1.75 14.27 12.89
N THR A 82 -1.79 12.95 12.98
CA THR A 82 -2.01 12.18 14.22
C THR A 82 -0.71 11.55 14.72
N SER A 83 0.37 11.61 13.94
CA SER A 83 1.70 11.12 14.29
C SER A 83 2.42 12.01 15.33
N GLY A 84 2.00 13.27 15.45
CA GLY A 84 2.53 14.23 16.42
C GLY A 84 3.71 15.08 15.90
N HIS A 85 3.94 15.13 14.59
CA HIS A 85 4.98 15.97 13.98
C HIS A 85 4.50 17.40 13.67
N GLY A 86 3.22 17.68 13.88
CA GLY A 86 2.63 19.01 13.76
C GLY A 86 2.40 19.45 12.31
N THR A 87 2.17 18.51 11.39
CA THR A 87 1.82 18.82 9.99
C THR A 87 0.29 18.88 9.77
N ASP A 88 -0.13 19.27 8.57
CA ASP A 88 -1.53 19.22 8.13
C ASP A 88 -1.80 18.05 7.17
N GLY A 89 -0.92 17.04 7.19
CA GLY A 89 -0.94 15.90 6.26
C GLY A 89 -0.47 16.21 4.84
N ARG A 90 -0.27 17.49 4.46
CA ARG A 90 0.11 17.88 3.08
C ARG A 90 1.62 17.97 2.84
N THR A 91 2.41 17.40 3.76
CA THR A 91 3.84 17.20 3.61
C THR A 91 4.16 15.72 3.75
N ASP A 92 4.92 15.16 2.82
CA ASP A 92 5.38 13.77 2.89
C ASP A 92 6.73 13.70 3.62
N LEU A 93 6.68 13.22 4.86
CA LEU A 93 7.84 13.08 5.73
C LEU A 93 8.63 11.80 5.46
N SER A 94 8.08 10.85 4.69
CA SER A 94 8.79 9.61 4.35
C SER A 94 10.01 9.90 3.48
N LYS A 95 11.06 9.07 3.57
CA LYS A 95 12.31 9.30 2.82
C LYS A 95 12.09 9.32 1.29
N TYR A 96 11.25 8.43 0.78
CA TYR A 96 11.09 8.16 -0.65
C TYR A 96 9.80 8.71 -1.26
N GLY A 97 8.84 9.13 -0.43
CA GLY A 97 7.56 9.66 -0.90
C GLY A 97 6.49 8.61 -1.11
N HIS A 98 6.44 7.58 -0.27
CA HIS A 98 5.54 6.44 -0.44
C HIS A 98 4.06 6.87 -0.46
N SER A 99 3.61 7.68 0.50
CA SER A 99 2.24 8.19 0.49
C SER A 99 1.97 9.09 -0.71
N THR A 100 2.93 9.88 -1.16
CA THR A 100 2.78 10.70 -2.38
C THR A 100 2.62 9.83 -3.63
N SER A 101 3.38 8.73 -3.73
CA SER A 101 3.21 7.70 -4.76
C SER A 101 1.79 7.13 -4.75
N MET A 102 1.28 6.76 -3.57
CA MET A 102 -0.07 6.19 -3.45
C MET A 102 -1.16 7.21 -3.83
N ALA A 103 -1.00 8.47 -3.42
CA ALA A 103 -1.91 9.55 -3.81
C ALA A 103 -1.93 9.76 -5.33
N ALA A 104 -0.78 9.67 -5.99
CA ALA A 104 -0.69 9.76 -7.45
C ALA A 104 -1.32 8.56 -8.16
N LEU A 105 -1.12 7.35 -7.65
CA LEU A 105 -1.75 6.13 -8.18
C LEU A 105 -3.28 6.17 -8.07
N ILE A 106 -3.81 6.83 -7.02
CA ILE A 106 -5.26 7.05 -6.86
C ILE A 106 -5.75 8.19 -7.76
N ALA A 107 -5.17 9.39 -7.65
CA ALA A 107 -5.75 10.64 -8.15
C ALA A 107 -4.78 11.54 -8.94
N GLY A 108 -3.70 10.98 -9.49
CA GLY A 108 -2.83 11.68 -10.43
C GLY A 108 -3.62 12.21 -11.63
N GLN A 109 -3.32 13.42 -12.07
CA GLN A 109 -4.12 14.16 -13.06
C GLN A 109 -3.46 14.22 -14.44
N GLY A 110 -2.37 13.47 -14.66
CA GLY A 110 -1.60 13.52 -15.90
C GLY A 110 -0.92 14.88 -16.14
N LEU A 111 -0.70 15.64 -15.07
CA LEU A 111 0.02 16.91 -15.07
C LEU A 111 1.52 16.70 -14.78
N GLY A 112 2.28 17.79 -14.75
CA GLY A 112 3.70 17.73 -14.42
C GLY A 112 4.58 17.12 -15.51
N ARG A 113 5.82 16.80 -15.15
CA ARG A 113 6.80 16.25 -16.10
C ARG A 113 6.60 14.76 -16.30
N SER A 114 6.19 14.03 -15.25
CA SER A 114 5.97 12.60 -15.33
C SER A 114 4.74 12.24 -16.16
N ARG A 115 3.75 13.15 -16.24
CA ARG A 115 2.44 12.91 -16.84
C ARG A 115 1.70 11.71 -16.21
N TYR A 116 2.04 11.37 -14.97
CA TYR A 116 1.50 10.22 -14.27
C TYR A 116 0.00 10.36 -14.00
N MET A 117 -0.73 9.27 -14.17
CA MET A 117 -2.18 9.26 -14.21
C MET A 117 -2.77 8.32 -13.16
N GLY A 118 -3.59 8.87 -12.28
CA GLY A 118 -4.29 8.11 -11.27
C GLY A 118 -5.45 7.33 -11.87
N THR A 119 -5.83 6.24 -11.20
CA THR A 119 -6.97 5.41 -11.62
C THR A 119 -8.31 6.15 -11.49
N ALA A 120 -8.45 7.01 -10.47
CA ALA A 120 -9.60 7.87 -10.20
C ALA A 120 -9.18 9.36 -10.18
N PRO A 121 -8.83 9.95 -11.34
CA PRO A 121 -8.13 11.24 -11.41
C PRO A 121 -8.96 12.45 -10.95
N GLN A 122 -10.27 12.28 -10.77
CA GLN A 122 -11.17 13.33 -10.25
C GLN A 122 -11.66 13.08 -8.82
N ALA A 123 -11.18 12.01 -8.16
CA ALA A 123 -11.33 11.85 -6.72
C ALA A 123 -10.49 12.89 -5.96
N LYS A 124 -10.84 13.13 -4.70
CA LYS A 124 -10.05 13.96 -3.78
C LYS A 124 -9.33 13.11 -2.76
N ILE A 125 -8.09 13.49 -2.44
CA ILE A 125 -7.28 12.85 -1.41
C ILE A 125 -7.40 13.67 -0.13
N LEU A 126 -7.87 13.05 0.96
CA LEU A 126 -7.77 13.61 2.31
C LEU A 126 -6.54 12.99 2.99
N PRO A 127 -5.39 13.68 3.04
CA PRO A 127 -4.18 13.09 3.60
C PRO A 127 -4.25 13.08 5.13
N VAL A 128 -3.88 11.96 5.74
CA VAL A 128 -3.80 11.84 7.20
C VAL A 128 -2.45 11.23 7.54
N ASP A 129 -1.57 12.03 8.14
CA ASP A 129 -0.29 11.53 8.60
C ASP A 129 -0.48 10.75 9.90
N VAL A 130 -0.22 9.45 9.86
CA VAL A 130 -0.29 8.53 11.01
C VAL A 130 1.08 8.00 11.42
N THR A 131 2.12 8.24 10.60
CA THR A 131 3.46 7.65 10.82
C THR A 131 4.55 8.68 11.08
N GLY A 132 4.43 9.91 10.57
CA GLY A 132 5.51 10.89 10.62
C GLY A 132 6.73 10.49 9.80
N GLY A 133 6.56 9.62 8.80
CA GLY A 133 7.62 9.04 7.99
C GLY A 133 8.26 7.77 8.57
N ALA A 134 8.12 7.50 9.88
CA ALA A 134 8.46 6.23 10.52
C ALA A 134 7.88 6.16 11.95
N ILE A 135 7.31 5.02 12.34
CA ILE A 135 6.69 4.84 13.66
C ILE A 135 6.82 3.40 14.17
N SER A 136 6.87 3.22 15.49
CA SER A 136 6.81 1.88 16.09
C SER A 136 5.41 1.27 15.96
N PRO A 137 5.28 -0.08 15.91
CA PRO A 137 3.98 -0.76 15.83
C PRO A 137 2.97 -0.34 16.91
N ASP A 138 3.41 -0.24 18.17
CA ASP A 138 2.53 0.13 19.30
C ASP A 138 1.96 1.54 19.14
N ARG A 139 2.79 2.47 18.65
CA ARG A 139 2.35 3.84 18.40
C ARG A 139 1.43 3.91 17.18
N LEU A 140 1.72 3.14 16.13
CA LEU A 140 0.91 3.09 14.92
C LEU A 140 -0.55 2.75 15.25
N ALA A 141 -0.81 1.77 16.13
CA ALA A 141 -2.19 1.41 16.50
C ALA A 141 -3.00 2.62 17.03
N THR A 142 -2.36 3.47 17.84
CA THR A 142 -3.02 4.64 18.45
C THR A 142 -3.24 5.75 17.42
N THR A 143 -2.21 6.09 16.64
CA THR A 143 -2.28 7.17 15.64
C THR A 143 -3.21 6.78 14.48
N LEU A 144 -3.16 5.53 14.04
CA LEU A 144 -4.06 4.99 13.02
C LEU A 144 -5.53 5.03 13.47
N ALA A 145 -5.83 4.65 14.72
CA ALA A 145 -7.18 4.71 15.26
C ALA A 145 -7.74 6.15 15.28
N GLN A 146 -6.91 7.14 15.62
CA GLN A 146 -7.27 8.56 15.56
C GLN A 146 -7.49 9.01 14.11
N GLY A 147 -6.60 8.61 13.19
CA GLY A 147 -6.70 8.94 11.77
C GLY A 147 -7.96 8.37 11.10
N ILE A 148 -8.32 7.11 11.42
CA ILE A 148 -9.55 6.47 10.91
C ILE A 148 -10.79 7.26 11.33
N ARG A 149 -10.86 7.66 12.61
CA ARG A 149 -11.99 8.47 13.13
C ARG A 149 -12.05 9.84 12.45
N PHE A 150 -10.90 10.52 12.36
CA PHE A 150 -10.81 11.81 11.68
C PHE A 150 -11.32 11.70 10.23
N ALA A 151 -10.83 10.73 9.46
CA ALA A 151 -11.26 10.53 8.08
C ALA A 151 -12.76 10.30 7.95
N ALA A 152 -13.34 9.46 8.82
CA ALA A 152 -14.77 9.19 8.83
C ALA A 152 -15.61 10.43 9.16
N ASP A 153 -15.12 11.32 10.01
CA ASP A 153 -15.80 12.57 10.37
C ASP A 153 -15.61 13.68 9.32
N HIS A 154 -14.61 13.58 8.45
CA HIS A 154 -14.27 14.57 7.43
C HIS A 154 -14.70 14.16 6.02
N GLY A 155 -15.79 13.38 5.93
CA GLY A 155 -16.48 13.13 4.67
C GLY A 155 -15.79 12.13 3.73
N ALA A 156 -14.74 11.43 4.20
CA ALA A 156 -14.14 10.34 3.44
C ALA A 156 -15.18 9.24 3.22
N LYS A 157 -15.18 8.67 2.02
CA LYS A 157 -16.01 7.50 1.67
C LYS A 157 -15.20 6.22 1.59
N VAL A 158 -13.89 6.38 1.46
CA VAL A 158 -12.90 5.32 1.45
C VAL A 158 -11.73 5.75 2.32
N ILE A 159 -11.21 4.84 3.12
CA ILE A 159 -9.96 4.98 3.87
C ILE A 159 -8.97 3.98 3.29
N ALA A 160 -7.92 4.46 2.63
CA ALA A 160 -6.80 3.67 2.15
C ALA A 160 -5.69 3.67 3.21
N MET A 161 -5.26 2.47 3.60
CA MET A 161 -4.18 2.24 4.57
C MET A 161 -3.12 1.35 3.91
N PRO A 162 -2.25 1.89 3.03
CA PRO A 162 -1.23 1.15 2.29
C PRO A 162 -0.01 0.81 3.17
N LEU A 163 -0.24 0.52 4.44
CA LEU A 163 0.72 0.27 5.50
C LEU A 163 0.24 -0.90 6.35
N GLY A 164 1.16 -1.45 7.14
CA GLY A 164 0.87 -2.52 8.07
C GLY A 164 1.94 -2.63 9.13
N ALA A 165 1.58 -3.26 10.24
CA ALA A 165 2.53 -3.70 11.25
C ALA A 165 2.10 -5.06 11.80
N ARG A 166 3.08 -5.85 12.23
CA ARG A 166 2.87 -7.15 12.87
C ARG A 166 1.83 -7.01 13.98
N ALA A 167 0.77 -7.79 13.89
CA ALA A 167 -0.21 -7.92 14.95
C ALA A 167 0.28 -8.96 15.97
N SER A 168 0.15 -8.65 17.26
CA SER A 168 0.35 -9.64 18.34
C SER A 168 -0.76 -10.70 18.37
N SER A 169 -1.78 -10.55 17.51
CA SER A 169 -3.07 -11.24 17.45
C SER A 169 -3.80 -11.28 18.81
N PRO A 170 -4.97 -10.61 18.94
CA PRO A 170 -5.82 -10.03 17.90
C PRO A 170 -5.38 -8.63 17.40
N CYS A 171 -6.08 -8.12 16.37
CA CYS A 171 -5.98 -6.71 15.93
C CYS A 171 -6.12 -5.76 17.14
N PRO A 172 -5.33 -4.67 17.23
CA PRO A 172 -5.35 -3.78 18.39
C PRO A 172 -6.76 -3.23 18.70
N PRO A 173 -7.23 -3.28 19.97
CA PRO A 173 -8.59 -2.86 20.32
C PRO A 173 -8.95 -1.44 19.87
N ALA A 174 -8.02 -0.49 20.00
CA ALA A 174 -8.24 0.88 19.54
C ALA A 174 -8.52 0.97 18.03
N VAL A 175 -7.85 0.13 17.23
CA VAL A 175 -8.05 0.05 15.79
C VAL A 175 -9.38 -0.63 15.48
N VAL A 176 -9.75 -1.71 16.18
CA VAL A 176 -11.07 -2.37 16.05
C VAL A 176 -12.21 -1.37 16.29
N ASP A 177 -12.13 -0.58 17.36
CA ASP A 177 -13.14 0.42 17.68
C ASP A 177 -13.24 1.53 16.62
N ALA A 178 -12.09 1.95 16.07
CA ALA A 178 -12.05 2.94 15.01
C ALA A 178 -12.61 2.40 13.68
N VAL A 179 -12.30 1.15 13.32
CA VAL A 179 -12.87 0.46 12.16
C VAL A 179 -14.39 0.39 12.30
N ALA A 180 -14.90 -0.03 13.47
CA ALA A 180 -16.34 -0.09 13.72
C ALA A 180 -17.01 1.29 13.63
N TYR A 181 -16.34 2.35 14.09
CA TYR A 181 -16.80 3.72 13.97
C TYR A 181 -16.95 4.18 12.51
N ALA A 182 -15.97 3.86 11.66
CA ALA A 182 -15.95 4.19 10.24
C ALA A 182 -16.97 3.35 9.43
N VAL A 183 -17.06 2.05 9.70
CA VAL A 183 -18.08 1.17 9.06
C VAL A 183 -19.49 1.66 9.34
N LYS A 184 -19.80 2.06 10.58
CA LYS A 184 -21.13 2.62 10.94
C LYS A 184 -21.44 3.95 10.24
N ARG A 185 -20.45 4.61 9.63
CA ARG A 185 -20.56 5.84 8.84
C ARG A 185 -20.53 5.58 7.33
N ASP A 186 -20.69 4.33 6.92
CA ASP A 186 -20.66 3.91 5.50
C ASP A 186 -19.31 4.23 4.82
N VAL A 187 -18.21 4.12 5.57
CA VAL A 187 -16.84 4.29 5.04
C VAL A 187 -16.23 2.92 4.79
N VAL A 188 -15.73 2.71 3.57
CA VAL A 188 -14.99 1.48 3.21
C VAL A 188 -13.54 1.62 3.64
N LEU A 189 -13.01 0.65 4.36
CA LEU A 189 -11.61 0.61 4.78
C LEU A 189 -10.85 -0.42 3.93
N VAL A 190 -9.73 -0.02 3.36
CA VAL A 190 -8.90 -0.85 2.46
C VAL A 190 -7.47 -0.86 2.99
N ALA A 191 -6.87 -2.05 3.12
CA ALA A 191 -5.50 -2.18 3.62
C ALA A 191 -4.71 -3.27 2.89
N GLY A 192 -3.41 -3.05 2.76
CA GLY A 192 -2.51 -4.02 2.13
C GLY A 192 -2.28 -5.21 3.05
N ALA A 193 -2.25 -6.42 2.49
CA ALA A 193 -2.08 -7.63 3.28
C ALA A 193 -0.73 -7.69 4.02
N GLY A 194 0.31 -7.06 3.45
CA GLY A 194 1.71 -7.07 3.89
C GLY A 194 2.66 -7.65 2.83
N ASN A 195 3.97 -7.52 3.04
CA ASN A 195 5.00 -7.74 1.99
C ASN A 195 6.09 -8.78 2.36
N THR A 196 5.83 -9.63 3.35
CA THR A 196 6.78 -10.65 3.85
C THR A 196 6.23 -12.08 3.76
N GLY A 197 5.33 -12.34 2.80
CA GLY A 197 4.67 -13.63 2.66
C GLY A 197 5.59 -14.81 2.32
N ASP A 198 6.75 -14.55 1.71
CA ASP A 198 7.78 -15.56 1.43
C ASP A 198 8.81 -15.72 2.55
N THR A 199 8.69 -14.96 3.65
CA THR A 199 9.56 -15.03 4.82
C THR A 199 8.76 -15.25 6.10
N ASP A 200 8.50 -14.19 6.88
CA ASP A 200 7.88 -14.28 8.21
C ASP A 200 6.39 -14.61 8.11
N ASN A 201 5.75 -14.19 7.01
CA ASN A 201 4.34 -14.34 6.72
C ASN A 201 3.44 -13.95 7.92
N ASP A 202 3.75 -12.85 8.61
CA ASP A 202 3.03 -12.43 9.80
C ASP A 202 1.62 -11.91 9.53
N VAL A 203 0.73 -12.12 10.49
CA VAL A 203 -0.56 -11.43 10.50
C VAL A 203 -0.30 -9.95 10.74
N GLU A 204 -0.78 -9.07 9.86
CA GLU A 204 -0.61 -7.62 9.97
C GLU A 204 -1.94 -6.89 10.21
N PHE A 205 -1.92 -5.85 11.04
CA PHE A 205 -3.01 -4.87 11.14
C PHE A 205 -2.64 -3.62 10.32
N PRO A 206 -3.60 -2.91 9.72
CA PRO A 206 -5.06 -3.07 9.89
C PRO A 206 -5.72 -4.14 8.98
N ALA A 207 -5.02 -4.77 8.05
CA ALA A 207 -5.62 -5.72 7.11
C ALA A 207 -6.33 -6.91 7.78
N SER A 208 -5.78 -7.43 8.87
CA SER A 208 -6.42 -8.51 9.65
C SER A 208 -7.68 -8.08 10.41
N CYS A 209 -7.92 -6.78 10.60
CA CYS A 209 -9.04 -6.29 11.41
C CYS A 209 -10.39 -6.55 10.71
N ALA A 210 -11.37 -7.07 11.45
CA ALA A 210 -12.71 -7.31 10.94
C ALA A 210 -13.36 -6.01 10.46
N GLY A 211 -13.98 -6.02 9.27
CA GLY A 211 -14.54 -4.84 8.60
C GLY A 211 -13.57 -4.13 7.65
N VAL A 212 -12.30 -4.56 7.56
CA VAL A 212 -11.31 -4.05 6.60
C VAL A 212 -11.24 -4.96 5.38
N LEU A 213 -11.30 -4.38 4.18
CA LEU A 213 -11.03 -5.06 2.92
C LEU A 213 -9.52 -5.22 2.75
N ALA A 214 -9.00 -6.42 3.05
CA ALA A 214 -7.59 -6.75 2.91
C ALA A 214 -7.23 -7.13 1.46
N VAL A 215 -6.13 -6.55 0.97
CA VAL A 215 -5.74 -6.58 -0.44
C VAL A 215 -4.38 -7.24 -0.63
N GLY A 216 -4.36 -8.35 -1.36
CA GLY A 216 -3.14 -8.99 -1.87
C GLY A 216 -2.60 -8.35 -3.15
N ALA A 217 -1.40 -8.73 -3.56
CA ALA A 217 -0.74 -8.20 -4.75
C ALA A 217 -0.55 -9.26 -5.85
N THR A 218 -0.73 -8.85 -7.11
CA THR A 218 -0.42 -9.66 -8.29
C THR A 218 0.53 -8.94 -9.24
N ASP A 219 1.16 -9.72 -10.11
CA ASP A 219 1.92 -9.22 -11.26
C ASP A 219 1.06 -8.99 -12.51
N ASP A 220 1.71 -8.54 -13.58
CA ASP A 220 1.12 -8.26 -14.90
C ASP A 220 0.66 -9.52 -15.64
N TYR A 221 1.07 -10.70 -15.18
CA TYR A 221 0.57 -12.00 -15.63
C TYR A 221 -0.58 -12.52 -14.76
N SER A 222 -1.15 -11.68 -13.88
CA SER A 222 -2.20 -12.06 -12.92
C SER A 222 -1.81 -13.17 -11.95
N ARG A 223 -0.51 -13.35 -11.69
CA ARG A 223 -0.01 -14.33 -10.72
C ARG A 223 0.09 -13.69 -9.33
N PRO A 224 -0.25 -14.40 -8.25
CA PRO A 224 0.00 -13.93 -6.88
C PRO A 224 1.47 -13.60 -6.69
N TRP A 225 1.76 -12.42 -6.14
CA TRP A 225 3.11 -12.02 -5.81
C TRP A 225 3.62 -12.84 -4.63
N LYS A 226 4.77 -13.52 -4.78
CA LYS A 226 5.31 -14.41 -3.73
C LYS A 226 5.45 -13.76 -2.35
N GLN A 227 5.66 -12.44 -2.28
CA GLN A 227 5.86 -11.73 -1.02
C GLN A 227 4.56 -11.15 -0.44
N THR A 228 3.43 -11.27 -1.14
CA THR A 228 2.13 -10.89 -0.55
C THR A 228 1.86 -11.78 0.64
N GLN A 229 1.48 -11.19 1.76
CA GLN A 229 1.03 -11.95 2.94
C GLN A 229 -0.09 -12.92 2.55
N ALA A 230 -0.01 -14.15 3.07
CA ALA A 230 -0.95 -15.23 2.77
C ALA A 230 -1.74 -15.62 4.03
N HIS A 231 -2.98 -15.13 4.16
CA HIS A 231 -3.86 -15.38 5.31
C HIS A 231 -5.34 -15.45 4.90
N ASP A 232 -6.16 -16.06 5.74
CA ASP A 232 -7.61 -16.20 5.54
C ASP A 232 -8.38 -14.87 5.52
N TYR A 233 -7.78 -13.79 6.03
CA TYR A 233 -8.38 -12.46 6.01
C TYR A 233 -8.27 -11.75 4.66
N VAL A 234 -7.37 -12.20 3.76
CA VAL A 234 -7.20 -11.61 2.43
C VAL A 234 -8.46 -11.87 1.60
N SER A 235 -9.04 -10.81 1.04
CA SER A 235 -10.37 -10.88 0.42
C SER A 235 -10.36 -10.64 -1.08
N VAL A 236 -9.43 -9.82 -1.57
CA VAL A 236 -9.23 -9.54 -3.00
C VAL A 236 -7.76 -9.28 -3.28
N ALA A 237 -7.38 -9.24 -4.55
CA ALA A 237 -6.10 -8.73 -5.00
C ALA A 237 -6.23 -7.63 -6.06
N ALA A 238 -5.12 -6.94 -6.30
CA ALA A 238 -4.94 -5.99 -7.39
C ALA A 238 -3.47 -5.96 -7.84
N PRO A 239 -3.18 -5.44 -9.04
CA PRO A 239 -1.82 -5.15 -9.50
C PRO A 239 -0.98 -4.47 -8.42
N GLY A 240 0.17 -5.06 -8.12
CA GLY A 240 1.08 -4.55 -7.09
C GLY A 240 2.55 -4.75 -7.39
N VAL A 241 2.89 -5.40 -8.50
CA VAL A 241 4.26 -5.72 -8.92
C VAL A 241 4.58 -5.00 -10.22
N ASP A 242 5.83 -4.59 -10.37
CA ASP A 242 6.34 -3.85 -11.53
C ASP A 242 5.56 -2.55 -11.81
N MET A 243 5.17 -1.88 -10.73
CA MET A 243 4.34 -0.68 -10.81
C MET A 243 5.22 0.55 -10.96
N PRO A 244 5.10 1.32 -12.05
CA PRO A 244 5.69 2.64 -12.08
C PRO A 244 5.01 3.57 -11.08
N THR A 245 5.75 4.51 -10.52
CA THR A 245 5.22 5.54 -9.63
C THR A 245 6.08 6.80 -9.62
N ILE A 246 5.59 7.86 -8.99
CA ILE A 246 6.33 9.10 -8.73
C ILE A 246 6.75 9.17 -7.27
N GLY A 247 7.93 9.72 -7.00
CA GLY A 247 8.36 10.05 -5.64
C GLY A 247 7.71 11.33 -5.12
N LYS A 248 8.17 11.80 -3.95
CA LYS A 248 7.71 13.07 -3.36
C LYS A 248 8.32 14.33 -3.97
N SER A 249 9.07 14.24 -5.06
CA SER A 249 9.67 15.40 -5.73
C SER A 249 9.50 15.31 -7.24
N LYS A 250 9.52 16.47 -7.91
CA LYS A 250 9.07 16.68 -9.28
C LYS A 250 9.83 15.88 -10.35
N ASP A 251 10.98 15.31 -10.01
CA ASP A 251 11.87 14.64 -10.95
C ASP A 251 12.04 13.13 -10.66
N TYR A 252 11.47 12.63 -9.56
CA TYR A 252 11.62 11.22 -9.20
C TYR A 252 10.49 10.40 -9.79
N TYR A 253 10.81 9.64 -10.83
CA TYR A 253 9.98 8.57 -11.37
C TYR A 253 10.64 7.23 -11.07
N TYR A 254 9.93 6.36 -10.36
CA TYR A 254 10.35 4.99 -10.10
C TYR A 254 9.66 4.10 -11.12
N ALA A 255 10.43 3.45 -11.99
CA ALA A 255 9.86 2.61 -13.04
C ALA A 255 9.29 1.28 -12.50
N HIS A 256 9.79 0.81 -11.36
CA HIS A 256 9.54 -0.55 -10.87
C HIS A 256 9.41 -0.55 -9.34
N THR A 257 8.17 -0.59 -8.84
CA THR A 257 7.88 -0.77 -7.41
C THR A 257 6.98 -1.97 -7.18
N ASN A 258 7.19 -2.64 -6.04
CA ASN A 258 6.45 -3.83 -5.65
C ASN A 258 5.87 -3.63 -4.24
N GLY A 259 4.62 -4.02 -4.04
CA GLY A 259 4.01 -4.03 -2.72
C GLY A 259 2.49 -4.05 -2.74
N THR A 260 1.91 -4.62 -1.68
CA THR A 260 0.46 -4.56 -1.41
C THR A 260 -0.04 -3.13 -1.18
N SER A 261 0.86 -2.17 -0.90
CA SER A 261 0.56 -0.73 -0.92
C SER A 261 0.02 -0.26 -2.26
N ASN A 262 0.65 -0.66 -3.38
CA ASN A 262 0.19 -0.32 -4.74
C ASN A 262 -1.22 -0.89 -4.99
N SER A 263 -1.41 -2.16 -4.66
CA SER A 263 -2.71 -2.83 -4.76
C SER A 263 -3.78 -2.14 -3.91
N THR A 264 -3.43 -1.69 -2.70
CA THR A 264 -4.33 -0.96 -1.79
C THR A 264 -4.81 0.35 -2.42
N ALA A 265 -3.90 1.12 -3.01
CA ALA A 265 -4.22 2.36 -3.70
C ALA A 265 -5.16 2.12 -4.90
N LEU A 266 -4.90 1.08 -5.71
CA LEU A 266 -5.78 0.71 -6.82
C LEU A 266 -7.16 0.26 -6.37
N VAL A 267 -7.26 -0.54 -5.31
CA VAL A 267 -8.56 -0.95 -4.75
C VAL A 267 -9.29 0.25 -4.15
N ALA A 268 -8.61 1.17 -3.47
CA ALA A 268 -9.23 2.39 -2.97
C ALA A 268 -9.77 3.28 -4.10
N ALA A 269 -9.03 3.40 -5.21
CA ALA A 269 -9.49 4.09 -6.42
C ALA A 269 -10.71 3.38 -7.04
N ALA A 270 -10.71 2.04 -7.09
CA ALA A 270 -11.84 1.25 -7.55
C ALA A 270 -13.09 1.49 -6.70
N VAL A 271 -12.97 1.48 -5.36
CA VAL A 271 -14.09 1.81 -4.46
C VAL A 271 -14.60 3.22 -4.74
N ALA A 272 -13.71 4.19 -4.97
CA ALA A 272 -14.11 5.56 -5.30
C ALA A 272 -14.87 5.65 -6.63
N LEU A 273 -14.42 4.93 -7.66
CA LEU A 273 -15.09 4.86 -8.97
C LEU A 273 -16.45 4.18 -8.88
N VAL A 274 -16.57 3.06 -8.15
CA VAL A 274 -17.85 2.38 -7.95
C VAL A 274 -18.84 3.28 -7.20
N ARG A 275 -18.39 3.98 -6.15
CA ARG A 275 -19.24 4.93 -5.39
C ARG A 275 -19.62 6.15 -6.22
N ALA A 276 -18.74 6.65 -7.08
CA ALA A 276 -19.05 7.78 -7.96
C ALA A 276 -20.08 7.39 -9.03
N ALA A 277 -19.97 6.19 -9.60
CA ALA A 277 -20.94 5.64 -10.54
C ALA A 277 -22.28 5.28 -9.89
N ASN A 278 -22.27 4.90 -8.60
CA ASN A 278 -23.44 4.46 -7.85
C ASN A 278 -23.55 5.20 -6.50
N PRO A 279 -23.95 6.48 -6.48
CA PRO A 279 -23.87 7.32 -5.27
C PRO A 279 -24.72 6.85 -4.08
N THR A 280 -25.76 6.04 -4.32
CA THR A 280 -26.66 5.48 -3.29
C THR A 280 -26.22 4.10 -2.79
N MET A 281 -25.22 3.48 -3.41
CA MET A 281 -24.72 2.16 -3.01
C MET A 281 -23.93 2.27 -1.71
N SER A 282 -24.34 1.48 -0.71
CA SER A 282 -23.61 1.42 0.57
C SER A 282 -22.20 0.87 0.39
N GLY A 283 -21.27 1.27 1.25
CA GLY A 283 -19.90 0.75 1.27
C GLY A 283 -19.85 -0.77 1.43
N ARG A 284 -20.81 -1.36 2.17
CA ARG A 284 -20.93 -2.82 2.28
C ARG A 284 -21.25 -3.49 0.94
N GLU A 285 -22.18 -2.91 0.19
CA GLU A 285 -22.55 -3.40 -1.14
C GLU A 285 -21.42 -3.17 -2.15
N VAL A 286 -20.69 -2.05 -2.07
CA VAL A 286 -19.50 -1.83 -2.92
C VAL A 286 -18.47 -2.94 -2.71
N VAL A 287 -18.14 -3.27 -1.47
CA VAL A 287 -17.19 -4.36 -1.16
C VAL A 287 -17.73 -5.71 -1.62
N HIS A 288 -19.02 -5.97 -1.40
CA HIS A 288 -19.67 -7.20 -1.86
C HIS A 288 -19.51 -7.37 -3.38
N ARG A 289 -19.78 -6.31 -4.16
CA ARG A 289 -19.61 -6.34 -5.62
C ARG A 289 -18.15 -6.49 -6.03
N LEU A 290 -17.20 -5.82 -5.37
CA LEU A 290 -15.77 -5.99 -5.66
C LEU A 290 -15.32 -7.44 -5.49
N ILE A 291 -15.78 -8.12 -4.43
CA ILE A 291 -15.47 -9.52 -4.13
C ILE A 291 -16.19 -10.45 -5.13
N ALA A 292 -17.52 -10.33 -5.25
CA ALA A 292 -18.32 -11.25 -6.06
C ALA A 292 -18.05 -11.14 -7.57
N THR A 293 -17.51 -10.01 -8.03
CA THR A 293 -17.14 -9.81 -9.42
C THR A 293 -15.64 -9.92 -9.67
N ALA A 294 -14.84 -10.31 -8.68
CA ALA A 294 -13.41 -10.55 -8.87
C ALA A 294 -13.13 -11.65 -9.91
N LEU A 295 -11.97 -11.56 -10.55
CA LEU A 295 -11.42 -12.63 -11.38
C LEU A 295 -10.65 -13.59 -10.48
N ASP A 296 -11.23 -14.75 -10.24
CA ASP A 296 -10.56 -15.86 -9.54
C ASP A 296 -9.24 -16.23 -10.24
N VAL A 297 -8.15 -16.22 -9.48
CA VAL A 297 -6.78 -16.50 -9.93
C VAL A 297 -6.07 -17.30 -8.85
N GLY A 298 -5.01 -18.03 -9.21
CA GLY A 298 -4.31 -18.86 -8.23
C GLY A 298 -5.08 -20.14 -7.94
N THR A 299 -5.42 -20.38 -6.67
CA THR A 299 -6.15 -21.59 -6.28
C THR A 299 -7.64 -21.35 -6.45
N PRO A 300 -8.40 -22.21 -7.16
CA PRO A 300 -9.83 -21.98 -7.41
C PRO A 300 -10.62 -21.71 -6.12
N GLY A 301 -11.44 -20.66 -6.16
CA GLY A 301 -12.20 -20.18 -5.01
C GLY A 301 -11.41 -19.18 -4.15
N ALA A 302 -11.76 -19.08 -2.87
CA ALA A 302 -11.04 -18.18 -1.97
C ALA A 302 -9.67 -18.78 -1.59
N ASP A 303 -8.60 -18.04 -1.86
CA ASP A 303 -7.24 -18.41 -1.47
C ASP A 303 -6.59 -17.39 -0.52
N ALA A 304 -5.50 -17.79 0.15
CA ALA A 304 -4.88 -16.98 1.19
C ALA A 304 -4.10 -15.76 0.66
N GLN A 305 -3.69 -15.74 -0.62
CA GLN A 305 -2.89 -14.68 -1.23
C GLN A 305 -3.73 -13.65 -2.00
N THR A 306 -4.82 -14.10 -2.64
CA THR A 306 -5.66 -13.26 -3.49
C THR A 306 -7.11 -13.18 -3.06
N GLY A 307 -7.49 -13.92 -2.01
CA GLY A 307 -8.88 -13.99 -1.57
C GLY A 307 -9.74 -14.53 -2.70
N TYR A 308 -10.77 -13.78 -3.10
CA TYR A 308 -11.66 -14.13 -4.21
C TYR A 308 -11.12 -13.73 -5.59
N GLY A 309 -9.87 -13.24 -5.65
CA GLY A 309 -9.15 -12.93 -6.88
C GLY A 309 -9.00 -11.44 -7.16
N ILE A 310 -8.62 -11.11 -8.41
CA ILE A 310 -8.29 -9.74 -8.83
C ILE A 310 -9.57 -8.92 -9.08
N ILE A 311 -9.67 -7.73 -8.48
CA ILE A 311 -10.84 -6.86 -8.69
C ILE A 311 -11.03 -6.47 -10.17
N ARG A 312 -12.29 -6.31 -10.60
CA ARG A 312 -12.65 -5.85 -11.95
C ARG A 312 -13.55 -4.62 -11.88
N ILE A 313 -12.95 -3.43 -11.96
CA ILE A 313 -13.63 -2.14 -11.75
C ILE A 313 -14.90 -2.01 -12.60
N SER A 314 -14.82 -2.28 -13.90
CA SER A 314 -15.94 -2.18 -14.83
C SER A 314 -17.10 -3.11 -14.49
N ARG A 315 -16.84 -4.32 -13.96
CA ARG A 315 -17.90 -5.23 -13.51
C ARG A 315 -18.49 -4.83 -12.16
N ALA A 316 -17.65 -4.36 -11.24
CA ALA A 316 -18.10 -3.94 -9.92
C ALA A 316 -19.02 -2.71 -9.99
N MET A 317 -18.75 -1.78 -10.92
CA MET A 317 -19.56 -0.57 -11.07
C MET A 317 -20.85 -0.76 -11.89
N ASP A 318 -20.89 -1.76 -12.77
CA ASP A 318 -22.06 -2.04 -13.63
C ASP A 318 -23.12 -2.84 -12.86
N THR A 319 -24.20 -2.17 -12.45
CA THR A 319 -25.31 -2.79 -11.70
C THR A 319 -26.13 -3.79 -12.49
N SER A 320 -25.96 -3.87 -13.83
CA SER A 320 -26.59 -4.93 -14.62
C SER A 320 -25.91 -6.29 -14.42
N TYR A 321 -24.65 -6.30 -13.95
CA TYR A 321 -23.98 -7.53 -13.56
C TYR A 321 -24.59 -8.09 -12.28
N ALA A 322 -25.27 -9.22 -12.42
CA ALA A 322 -25.92 -9.91 -11.32
C ALA A 322 -24.90 -10.40 -10.29
N VAL A 323 -25.06 -9.96 -9.05
CA VAL A 323 -24.32 -10.46 -7.88
C VAL A 323 -25.33 -11.18 -7.00
N PRO A 324 -25.19 -12.51 -6.79
CA PRO A 324 -26.07 -13.23 -5.89
C PRO A 324 -26.04 -12.63 -4.48
N ALA A 325 -27.21 -12.42 -3.87
CA ALA A 325 -27.29 -11.84 -2.53
C ALA A 325 -26.63 -12.70 -1.43
N ASN A 326 -26.42 -13.99 -1.72
CA ASN A 326 -25.74 -14.96 -0.84
C ASN A 326 -24.26 -15.17 -1.19
N SER A 327 -23.70 -14.38 -2.12
CA SER A 327 -22.25 -14.41 -2.38
C SER A 327 -21.49 -13.93 -1.13
N PRO A 328 -20.28 -14.46 -0.88
CA PRO A 328 -19.55 -14.13 0.33
C PRO A 328 -19.16 -12.65 0.44
N ASN A 329 -19.17 -12.13 1.66
CA ASN A 329 -18.59 -10.84 2.01
C ASN A 329 -17.76 -10.93 3.32
N PRO A 330 -16.64 -11.68 3.31
CA PRO A 330 -15.88 -12.02 4.51
C PRO A 330 -15.45 -10.84 5.40
N PRO A 331 -15.02 -9.66 4.87
CA PRO A 331 -14.70 -8.51 5.71
C PRO A 331 -15.84 -8.13 6.65
N TYR A 332 -17.06 -8.11 6.11
CA TYR A 332 -18.24 -7.69 6.85
C TYR A 332 -18.92 -8.82 7.62
N GLU A 333 -18.81 -10.07 7.16
CA GLU A 333 -19.21 -11.25 7.95
C GLU A 333 -18.38 -11.34 9.24
N ARG A 334 -17.06 -11.19 9.14
CA ARG A 334 -16.16 -11.11 10.32
C ARG A 334 -16.52 -9.93 11.22
N PHE A 335 -16.88 -8.80 10.61
CA PHE A 335 -17.31 -7.62 11.36
C PHE A 335 -18.57 -7.88 12.17
N ASP A 336 -19.61 -8.44 11.54
CA ASP A 336 -20.90 -8.70 12.19
C ASP A 336 -20.76 -9.75 13.31
N GLN A 337 -19.92 -10.78 13.10
CA GLN A 337 -19.56 -11.76 14.12
C GLN A 337 -18.84 -11.10 15.31
N ALA A 338 -17.88 -10.21 15.05
CA ALA A 338 -17.15 -9.49 16.09
C ALA A 338 -18.05 -8.52 16.89
N GLN A 339 -19.06 -7.92 16.25
CA GLN A 339 -20.02 -7.04 16.93
C GLN A 339 -21.09 -7.80 17.74
N ASN A 340 -21.36 -9.06 17.40
CA ASN A 340 -22.37 -9.90 18.07
C ASN A 340 -21.78 -11.23 18.56
N PRO A 341 -21.00 -11.24 19.66
CA PRO A 341 -20.38 -12.47 20.19
C PRO A 341 -21.39 -13.53 20.65
N ARG A 342 -22.68 -13.18 20.83
CA ARG A 342 -23.73 -14.10 21.32
C ARG A 342 -24.19 -15.14 20.29
N THR A 343 -23.84 -14.98 19.02
CA THR A 343 -24.10 -15.97 17.96
C THR A 343 -22.91 -16.87 17.67
N ALA A 344 -21.78 -16.70 18.36
CA ALA A 344 -20.79 -17.76 18.45
C ALA A 344 -21.41 -18.88 19.30
N ALA A 345 -22.00 -19.87 18.65
CA ALA A 345 -22.61 -21.01 19.31
C ALA A 345 -21.66 -21.58 20.38
N PRO A 346 -22.12 -21.88 21.61
CA PRO A 346 -21.40 -22.79 22.50
C PRO A 346 -21.57 -24.21 21.92
N GLY A 347 -20.88 -24.46 20.82
CA GLY A 347 -20.92 -25.68 20.02
C GLY A 347 -19.58 -26.40 20.03
N ALA A 348 -18.81 -26.25 21.10
CA ALA A 348 -17.79 -27.22 21.47
C ALA A 348 -17.98 -27.43 22.97
N THR A 349 -18.69 -28.51 23.31
CA THR A 349 -18.74 -29.05 24.66
C THR A 349 -17.29 -29.23 25.13
N ALA A 350 -16.80 -28.29 25.93
CA ALA A 350 -15.62 -28.55 26.73
C ALA A 350 -15.98 -29.76 27.60
N PRO A 351 -15.19 -30.85 27.61
CA PRO A 351 -15.40 -31.91 28.57
C PRO A 351 -15.14 -31.30 29.95
N SER A 352 -16.21 -31.07 30.70
CA SER A 352 -16.16 -30.83 32.11
C SER A 352 -15.47 -32.00 32.79
N GLY A 353 -14.35 -31.72 33.48
CA GLY A 353 -13.84 -32.54 34.56
C GLY A 353 -13.05 -33.79 34.17
N ALA A 354 -11.79 -33.61 33.81
CA ALA A 354 -10.75 -34.58 34.14
C ALA A 354 -9.58 -33.82 34.77
N SER A 355 -9.53 -33.81 36.11
CA SER A 355 -8.31 -33.53 36.86
C SER A 355 -7.23 -34.50 36.37
N ARG A 356 -6.25 -33.98 35.64
CA ARG A 356 -5.00 -34.68 35.36
C ARG A 356 -3.86 -33.80 35.83
N ASN A 357 -3.35 -34.16 37.00
CA ASN A 357 -2.03 -33.79 37.49
C ASN A 357 -1.02 -33.94 36.35
N GLY A 358 -0.47 -32.82 35.86
CA GLY A 358 0.64 -32.86 34.91
C GLY A 358 1.90 -33.43 35.59
N PRO A 359 2.75 -34.20 34.87
CA PRO A 359 4.07 -34.52 35.38
C PRO A 359 4.90 -33.23 35.37
N GLY A 360 5.34 -32.80 36.55
CA GLY A 360 6.14 -31.61 36.70
C GLY A 360 7.43 -31.66 35.88
N LEU A 361 7.75 -30.54 35.23
CA LEU A 361 9.03 -30.25 34.56
C LEU A 361 10.25 -30.19 35.52
N GLY A 362 10.12 -30.72 36.73
CA GLY A 362 11.11 -30.67 37.80
C GLY A 362 12.44 -31.36 37.49
N PRO A 363 12.51 -32.56 36.87
CA PRO A 363 13.78 -33.26 36.71
C PRO A 363 14.66 -32.63 35.61
N VAL A 364 14.06 -32.19 34.50
CA VAL A 364 14.82 -31.71 33.33
C VAL A 364 15.45 -30.34 33.60
N VAL A 365 14.71 -29.44 34.26
CA VAL A 365 15.25 -28.12 34.63
C VAL A 365 16.36 -28.26 35.69
N VAL A 366 16.22 -29.17 36.66
CA VAL A 366 17.25 -29.44 37.67
C VAL A 366 18.52 -30.02 37.03
N ILE A 367 18.38 -30.93 36.07
CA ILE A 367 19.53 -31.50 35.35
C ILE A 367 20.26 -30.43 34.52
N VAL A 368 19.53 -29.56 33.81
CA VAL A 368 20.13 -28.46 33.04
C VAL A 368 20.85 -27.46 33.96
N VAL A 369 20.27 -27.11 35.11
CA VAL A 369 20.89 -26.22 36.10
C VAL A 369 22.16 -26.86 36.69
N LEU A 370 22.15 -28.16 36.98
CA LEU A 370 23.32 -28.88 37.49
C LEU A 370 24.45 -28.96 36.46
N ILE A 371 24.13 -29.21 35.17
CA ILE A 371 25.13 -29.24 34.09
C ILE A 371 25.78 -27.86 33.93
N LEU A 372 24.99 -26.78 33.96
CA LEU A 372 25.51 -25.42 33.88
C LEU A 372 26.37 -25.06 35.09
N ALA A 373 25.98 -25.47 36.30
CA ALA A 373 26.77 -25.24 37.51
C ALA A 373 28.14 -25.97 37.47
N VAL A 374 28.18 -27.21 36.97
CA VAL A 374 29.43 -27.96 36.80
C VAL A 374 30.32 -27.32 35.74
N ALA A 375 29.75 -26.86 34.62
CA ALA A 375 30.52 -26.18 33.57
C ALA A 375 31.18 -24.89 34.09
N VAL A 376 30.45 -24.08 34.87
CA VAL A 376 31.00 -22.87 35.51
C VAL A 376 32.11 -23.22 36.50
N LEU A 377 31.95 -24.28 37.29
CA LEU A 377 32.98 -24.73 38.23
C LEU A 377 34.27 -25.16 37.52
N VAL A 378 34.15 -25.88 36.40
CA VAL A 378 35.31 -26.30 35.57
C VAL A 378 36.05 -25.09 35.02
N VAL A 379 35.34 -24.08 34.52
CA VAL A 379 35.96 -22.83 34.02
C VAL A 379 36.69 -22.07 35.13
N ILE A 380 36.11 -22.00 36.34
CA ILE A 380 36.75 -21.35 37.50
C ILE A 380 38.02 -22.09 37.93
N VAL A 381 37.97 -23.42 37.97
CA VAL A 381 39.13 -24.25 38.36
C VAL A 381 40.24 -24.16 37.30
N ALA A 382 39.90 -24.25 36.02
CA ALA A 382 40.84 -24.07 34.92
C ALA A 382 41.48 -22.67 34.94
N GLY A 383 40.69 -21.62 35.16
CA GLY A 383 41.19 -20.24 35.29
C GLY A 383 42.16 -20.05 36.47
N ARG A 384 41.91 -20.72 37.61
CA ARG A 384 42.82 -20.71 38.77
C ARG A 384 44.13 -21.46 38.51
N LEU A 385 44.09 -22.57 37.76
CA LEU A 385 45.28 -23.34 37.40
C LEU A 385 46.16 -22.59 36.39
N VAL A 386 45.56 -21.90 35.41
CA VAL A 386 46.30 -21.07 34.45
C VAL A 386 46.95 -19.87 35.14
N ARG A 387 46.26 -19.19 36.07
CA ARG A 387 46.83 -18.09 36.86
C ARG A 387 47.98 -18.53 37.76
N ARG A 388 47.91 -19.72 38.36
CA ARG A 388 49.01 -20.30 39.15
C ARG A 388 50.26 -20.60 38.30
N LYS A 389 50.08 -21.01 37.04
CA LYS A 389 51.19 -21.30 36.11
C LYS A 389 51.82 -20.03 35.52
N ALA A 390 51.06 -18.94 35.42
CA ALA A 390 51.58 -17.63 34.98
C ALA A 390 52.44 -16.92 36.05
N GLN A 391 52.17 -17.16 37.33
CA GLN A 391 52.95 -16.56 38.43
C GLN A 391 54.29 -17.24 38.70
N SER A 392 54.55 -18.43 38.14
CA SER A 392 55.80 -19.18 38.32
C SER A 392 56.85 -18.95 37.22
N ARG A 393 56.63 -18.01 36.30
CA ARG A 393 57.60 -17.64 35.25
C ARG A 393 57.93 -16.15 35.33
N ARG A 394 58.86 -15.80 36.20
CA ARG A 394 59.71 -14.60 36.08
C ARG A 394 61.17 -15.03 36.14
N PRO A 395 61.98 -14.75 35.12
CA PRO A 395 63.42 -14.56 35.28
C PRO A 395 63.73 -13.06 35.27
N GLY A 396 64.54 -12.63 36.24
CA GLY A 396 65.16 -11.31 36.27
C GLY A 396 66.39 -11.23 35.36
N GLY A 397 66.84 -10.00 35.11
CA GLY A 397 68.08 -9.69 34.40
C GLY A 397 68.22 -8.19 34.16
N ASP A 398 69.11 -7.57 34.93
CA ASP A 398 69.52 -6.16 34.89
C ASP A 398 70.34 -5.79 33.63
N GLY A 399 70.24 -4.53 33.17
CA GLY A 399 71.17 -3.93 32.20
C GLY A 399 70.65 -2.62 31.57
N PRO A 400 71.49 -1.58 31.34
CA PRO A 400 71.15 -0.19 31.61
C PRO A 400 70.59 0.62 30.43
N ALA A 401 69.92 1.72 30.78
CA ALA A 401 69.38 2.74 29.88
C ALA A 401 70.45 3.66 29.26
N PRO A 402 70.15 4.28 28.11
CA PRO A 402 70.51 5.67 27.88
C PRO A 402 69.26 6.56 27.62
N ALA A 403 69.36 7.81 28.07
CA ALA A 403 68.35 8.85 27.94
C ALA A 403 68.64 9.76 26.70
N PRO A 404 67.98 10.92 26.51
CA PRO A 404 66.95 11.13 25.49
C PRO A 404 67.34 12.17 24.42
N THR A 405 66.66 12.16 23.27
CA THR A 405 66.63 13.31 22.35
C THR A 405 65.20 13.58 21.86
N GLY A 406 64.79 14.85 21.92
CA GLY A 406 63.42 15.32 21.74
C GLY A 406 62.99 15.52 20.28
N PRO A 407 62.15 16.53 19.98
CA PRO A 407 60.76 16.29 19.58
C PRO A 407 60.51 16.60 18.10
N ALA A 408 59.47 15.98 17.52
CA ALA A 408 58.86 16.46 16.29
C ALA A 408 57.36 16.16 16.24
N SER A 409 56.68 17.14 15.65
CA SER A 409 55.27 17.43 15.57
C SER A 409 54.47 16.61 14.54
N THR A 410 53.16 16.87 14.59
CA THR A 410 52.12 16.91 13.53
C THR A 410 51.27 15.68 13.18
N ALA A 411 49.99 16.04 12.97
CA ALA A 411 48.97 15.44 12.11
C ALA A 411 48.16 14.26 12.68
N GLY A 412 46.85 14.49 12.84
CA GLY A 412 45.86 13.48 13.18
C GLY A 412 45.45 12.60 12.00
N PRO A 413 44.60 11.57 12.23
CA PRO A 413 43.89 10.85 11.17
C PRO A 413 42.39 11.22 11.21
N ALA A 414 41.78 11.75 10.14
CA ALA A 414 41.50 11.13 8.84
C ALA A 414 40.49 9.96 8.96
N HIS A 415 39.27 10.24 8.48
CA HIS A 415 38.18 9.29 8.26
C HIS A 415 38.57 8.17 7.28
N ALA A 416 38.07 6.96 7.56
CA ALA A 416 38.07 5.83 6.64
C ALA A 416 36.65 5.64 6.02
N PRO A 417 36.56 5.12 4.79
CA PRO A 417 35.42 5.35 3.88
C PRO A 417 34.31 4.29 3.95
N SER A 418 33.13 4.70 3.47
CA SER A 418 31.91 3.88 3.35
C SER A 418 32.03 2.77 2.32
N GLN A 419 31.49 1.60 2.65
CA GLN A 419 31.36 0.47 1.73
C GLN A 419 30.18 0.68 0.76
N GLY A 420 30.36 0.11 -0.44
CA GLY A 420 29.62 0.44 -1.65
C GLY A 420 28.20 -0.11 -1.76
N ASP A 421 27.46 0.54 -2.65
CA ASP A 421 26.15 0.16 -3.17
C ASP A 421 26.22 -1.16 -3.96
N PRO A 422 25.21 -2.05 -3.85
CA PRO A 422 25.06 -3.15 -4.79
C PRO A 422 24.35 -2.70 -6.07
N ALA A 423 24.87 -3.22 -7.18
CA ALA A 423 24.48 -2.97 -8.56
C ALA A 423 23.04 -3.40 -8.91
N ALA A 424 22.45 -2.69 -9.87
CA ALA A 424 21.18 -3.01 -10.52
C ALA A 424 21.27 -4.33 -11.32
N PRO A 425 20.24 -5.20 -11.28
CA PRO A 425 20.15 -6.33 -12.20
C PRO A 425 19.65 -5.90 -13.58
N ALA A 426 20.12 -6.62 -14.59
CA ALA A 426 19.94 -6.40 -16.02
C ALA A 426 18.46 -6.43 -16.46
N GLY A 427 18.17 -5.65 -17.52
CA GLY A 427 16.84 -5.48 -18.08
C GLY A 427 16.19 -6.76 -18.59
N PHE A 428 14.91 -6.91 -18.28
CA PHE A 428 14.04 -7.92 -18.86
C PHE A 428 13.55 -7.47 -20.24
N ASP A 429 13.71 -8.36 -21.21
CA ASP A 429 13.19 -8.25 -22.58
C ASP A 429 11.66 -8.15 -22.57
N ARG A 430 11.12 -7.09 -23.19
CA ARG A 430 9.69 -6.74 -23.22
C ARG A 430 8.94 -7.29 -24.45
N SER A 431 9.52 -8.22 -25.20
CA SER A 431 8.97 -8.67 -26.48
C SER A 431 7.88 -9.75 -26.40
N ALA A 432 7.56 -10.30 -25.22
CA ALA A 432 6.55 -11.35 -25.07
C ALA A 432 5.37 -10.90 -24.17
N ARG A 433 4.55 -9.97 -24.66
CA ARG A 433 3.20 -9.72 -24.11
C ARG A 433 2.21 -10.63 -24.84
N PRO A 434 1.37 -11.43 -24.15
CA PRO A 434 0.19 -12.01 -24.78
C PRO A 434 -0.74 -10.86 -25.20
N THR A 435 -1.02 -10.76 -26.50
CA THR A 435 -2.14 -9.94 -26.99
C THR A 435 -3.42 -10.58 -26.49
N PHE A 436 -4.19 -9.85 -25.70
CA PHE A 436 -5.53 -10.27 -25.30
C PHE A 436 -6.44 -10.13 -26.53
N GLU A 437 -6.55 -11.17 -27.34
CA GLU A 437 -7.61 -11.28 -28.34
C GLU A 437 -8.95 -11.48 -27.63
N PRO A 438 -10.00 -10.72 -27.97
CA PRO A 438 -11.34 -10.92 -27.41
C PRO A 438 -11.98 -12.18 -28.03
N PRO A 439 -12.54 -13.11 -27.25
CA PRO A 439 -13.34 -14.18 -27.83
C PRO A 439 -14.76 -13.69 -28.11
N TYR A 440 -15.14 -13.89 -29.38
CA TYR A 440 -16.47 -14.23 -29.91
C TYR A 440 -17.51 -13.11 -30.12
N GLU A 441 -17.78 -12.86 -31.42
CA GLU A 441 -18.92 -12.14 -31.97
C GLU A 441 -20.19 -12.99 -31.86
N ASP A 442 -21.29 -12.35 -31.44
CA ASP A 442 -22.64 -12.90 -31.43
C ASP A 442 -23.22 -12.82 -32.85
N HIS A 443 -23.48 -13.95 -33.50
CA HIS A 443 -24.21 -13.99 -34.76
C HIS A 443 -25.71 -13.72 -34.51
N PRO A 444 -26.37 -12.85 -35.31
CA PRO A 444 -27.81 -12.65 -35.22
C PRO A 444 -28.53 -13.83 -35.89
N ARG A 445 -29.40 -14.52 -35.15
CA ARG A 445 -30.44 -15.36 -35.75
C ARG A 445 -31.64 -14.49 -36.07
N GLY A 446 -31.82 -14.19 -37.34
CA GLY A 446 -33.13 -13.88 -37.92
C GLY A 446 -33.65 -15.11 -38.64
N GLU A 447 -34.79 -15.62 -38.18
CA GLU A 447 -36.03 -15.86 -38.94
C GLU A 447 -37.20 -15.76 -37.97
#